data_AF-A0A3Q0JKA0-F1
#
_entry.id   AF-A0A3Q0JKA0-F1
#
_cell.length_a   1.000
_cell.length_b   1.000
_cell.length_c   1.000
_cell.angle_alpha   90.00
_cell.angle_beta   90.00
_cell.angle_gamma   90.00
#
_symmetry.space_group_name_H-M   'P 1'
#
loop_
_entity.id
_entity.type
_entity.pdbx_description
1 polymer ?
#
loop_
_entity_poly.entity_id
_entity_poly.type
_entity_poly.pdbx_seq_one_letter_code
_entity_poly.pdbx_strand_id
1 'polypeptide(L)'
;MLRCGQMVIAQALLFLHLGRDWQWNVNSKEEAYLKILKMFEDRRTAPYSIHQIALTGASEGKAVGEWFGPNTVAQVLRKLAKYDDWSSIVFHVALDNTLVVNQVKKLCTTNKRASSNPQWQPLVLVIPLRLGIQDINPVYINGIKKCYALPISPAEDEGLISNFPPLTKI
;
A
#
# COMPACT_ATOMS: atom_id res chain seq x y z
N MET A 1 -15.31 -3.30 2.81
CA MET A 1 -13.89 -2.93 2.99
C MET A 1 -12.91 -3.66 2.08
N LEU A 2 -13.14 -4.94 1.74
CA LEU A 2 -12.23 -5.70 0.86
C LEU A 2 -11.98 -4.99 -0.48
N ARG A 3 -13.03 -4.52 -1.15
CA ARG A 3 -12.92 -3.75 -2.42
C ARG A 3 -12.16 -2.45 -2.26
N CYS A 4 -12.32 -1.73 -1.15
CA CYS A 4 -11.53 -0.52 -0.87
C CYS A 4 -10.04 -0.86 -0.75
N GLY A 5 -9.70 -1.98 -0.12
CA GLY A 5 -8.33 -2.50 -0.09
C GLY A 5 -7.78 -2.80 -1.48
N GLN A 6 -8.58 -3.45 -2.33
CA GLN A 6 -8.21 -3.69 -3.74
C GLN A 6 -7.93 -2.38 -4.48
N MET A 7 -8.78 -1.36 -4.33
CA MET A 7 -8.57 -0.06 -4.98
C MET A 7 -7.26 0.62 -4.51
N VAL A 8 -6.96 0.57 -3.21
CA VAL A 8 -5.73 1.18 -2.66
C VAL A 8 -4.48 0.51 -3.22
N ILE A 9 -4.42 -0.83 -3.21
CA ILE A 9 -3.24 -1.51 -3.75
C ILE A 9 -3.19 -1.46 -5.28
N ALA A 10 -4.33 -1.49 -5.97
CA ALA A 10 -4.38 -1.29 -7.43
C ALA A 10 -3.82 0.08 -7.81
N GLN A 11 -4.17 1.14 -7.07
CA GLN A 11 -3.62 2.48 -7.30
C GLN A 11 -2.10 2.50 -7.12
N ALA A 12 -1.58 1.82 -6.10
CA ALA A 12 -0.13 1.72 -5.90
C ALA A 12 0.57 0.98 -7.05
N LEU A 13 -0.06 -0.07 -7.60
CA LEU A 13 0.48 -0.80 -8.75
C LEU A 13 0.40 0.03 -10.04
N LEU A 14 -0.66 0.81 -10.24
CA LEU A 14 -0.75 1.75 -11.36
C LEU A 14 0.38 2.79 -11.29
N PHE A 15 0.60 3.38 -10.12
CA PHE A 15 1.70 4.33 -9.92
C PHE A 15 3.07 3.70 -10.19
N LEU A 16 3.28 2.46 -9.74
CA LEU A 16 4.54 1.76 -9.92
C LEU A 16 4.82 1.43 -11.39
N HIS A 17 3.83 0.90 -12.11
CA HIS A 17 4.04 0.32 -13.45
C HIS A 17 3.69 1.25 -14.61
N LEU A 18 2.81 2.22 -14.40
CA LEU A 18 2.32 3.14 -15.44
C LEU A 18 2.66 4.61 -15.13
N GLY A 19 3.04 4.91 -13.88
CA GLY A 19 3.30 6.27 -13.42
C GLY A 19 2.04 6.97 -12.90
N ARG A 20 2.24 8.09 -12.21
CA ARG A 20 1.17 8.84 -11.55
C ARG A 20 0.24 9.56 -12.53
N ASP A 21 0.81 10.03 -13.63
CA ASP A 21 0.10 10.86 -14.62
C ASP A 21 -0.64 10.00 -15.66
N TRP A 22 -0.52 8.68 -15.58
CA TRP A 22 -1.26 7.79 -16.45
C TRP A 22 -2.76 7.91 -16.22
N GLN A 23 -3.52 8.04 -17.32
CA GLN A 23 -4.96 8.10 -17.31
C GLN A 23 -5.53 7.01 -18.21
N TRP A 24 -6.52 6.31 -17.67
CA TRP A 24 -7.25 5.31 -18.44
C TRP A 24 -8.07 5.97 -19.55
N ASN A 25 -8.11 5.33 -20.71
CA ASN A 25 -9.07 5.61 -21.76
C ASN A 25 -9.61 4.29 -22.34
N VAL A 26 -10.69 4.37 -23.14
CA VAL A 26 -11.36 3.19 -23.71
C VAL A 26 -10.42 2.35 -24.60
N ASN A 27 -9.39 2.97 -25.16
CA ASN A 27 -8.40 2.32 -26.01
C ASN A 27 -7.14 1.87 -25.23
N SER A 28 -7.10 2.03 -23.91
CA SER A 28 -5.99 1.59 -23.05
C SER A 28 -5.83 0.07 -23.15
N LYS A 29 -4.87 -0.34 -23.97
CA LYS A 29 -4.50 -1.74 -24.23
C LYS A 29 -3.07 -2.03 -23.76
N GLU A 30 -2.49 -1.14 -22.94
CA GLU A 30 -1.15 -1.32 -22.40
C GLU A 30 -1.08 -2.63 -21.62
N GLU A 31 -0.09 -3.45 -21.93
CA GLU A 31 0.04 -4.80 -21.36
C GLU A 31 0.14 -4.75 -19.83
N ALA A 32 0.86 -3.77 -19.29
CA ALA A 32 0.98 -3.54 -17.85
C ALA A 32 -0.37 -3.23 -17.20
N TYR A 33 -1.21 -2.38 -17.82
CA TYR A 33 -2.56 -2.09 -17.32
C TYR A 33 -3.42 -3.36 -17.29
N LEU A 34 -3.46 -4.11 -18.39
CA LEU A 34 -4.23 -5.36 -18.48
C LEU A 34 -3.74 -6.41 -17.49
N LYS A 35 -2.42 -6.46 -17.24
CA LYS A 35 -1.83 -7.34 -16.24
C LYS A 35 -2.24 -6.95 -14.82
N ILE A 36 -2.20 -5.66 -14.48
CA ILE A 36 -2.71 -5.15 -13.20
C ILE A 36 -4.18 -5.52 -13.05
N LEU A 37 -5.01 -5.25 -14.04
CA LEU A 37 -6.44 -5.56 -13.99
C LEU A 37 -6.71 -7.05 -13.71
N LYS A 38 -6.00 -7.94 -14.41
CA LYS A 38 -6.06 -9.40 -14.21
C LYS A 38 -5.74 -9.82 -12.77
N MET A 39 -4.92 -9.06 -12.05
CA MET A 39 -4.55 -9.38 -10.67
C MET A 39 -5.70 -9.18 -9.66
N PHE A 40 -6.74 -8.42 -10.03
CA PHE A 40 -7.89 -8.10 -9.18
C PHE A 40 -9.18 -8.79 -9.58
N GLU A 41 -9.17 -9.53 -10.70
CA GLU A 41 -10.35 -10.26 -11.14
C GLU A 41 -10.87 -11.21 -10.06
N ASP A 42 -12.17 -11.47 -10.08
CA ASP A 42 -12.83 -12.35 -9.11
C ASP A 42 -12.63 -13.82 -9.47
N ARG A 43 -11.37 -14.22 -9.66
CA ARG A 43 -10.91 -15.59 -9.88
C ARG A 43 -9.94 -15.97 -8.77
N ARG A 44 -10.02 -17.20 -8.27
CA ARG A 44 -9.10 -17.70 -7.22
C ARG A 44 -7.62 -17.65 -7.62
N THR A 45 -7.33 -17.67 -8.92
CA THR A 45 -5.97 -17.59 -9.47
C THR A 45 -5.39 -16.17 -9.42
N ALA A 46 -6.23 -15.13 -9.31
CA ALA A 46 -5.76 -13.75 -9.26
C ALA A 46 -5.33 -13.39 -7.82
N PRO A 47 -4.09 -12.86 -7.63
CA PRO A 47 -3.44 -12.71 -6.32
C PRO A 47 -4.18 -11.77 -5.37
N TYR A 48 -4.83 -10.74 -5.90
CA TYR A 48 -5.60 -9.77 -5.12
C TYR A 48 -7.11 -9.91 -5.33
N SER A 49 -7.58 -11.06 -5.80
CA SER A 49 -9.01 -11.34 -5.94
C SER A 49 -9.74 -11.28 -4.60
N ILE A 50 -11.07 -11.07 -4.64
CA ILE A 50 -11.90 -11.14 -3.45
C ILE A 50 -11.77 -12.49 -2.72
N HIS A 51 -11.57 -13.57 -3.47
CA HIS A 51 -11.35 -14.91 -2.95
C HIS A 51 -10.08 -14.98 -2.10
N GLN A 52 -8.94 -14.50 -2.64
CA GLN A 52 -7.67 -14.52 -1.93
C GLN A 52 -7.68 -13.61 -0.71
N ILE A 53 -8.32 -12.45 -0.79
CA ILE A 53 -8.47 -11.53 0.33
C ILE A 53 -9.33 -12.17 1.44
N ALA A 54 -10.47 -12.77 1.10
CA ALA A 54 -11.34 -13.41 2.08
C ALA A 54 -10.68 -14.63 2.74
N LEU A 55 -10.03 -15.49 1.95
CA LEU A 55 -9.33 -16.68 2.47
C LEU A 55 -8.13 -16.30 3.35
N THR A 56 -7.37 -15.28 2.96
CA THR A 56 -6.27 -14.77 3.78
C THR A 56 -6.79 -14.12 5.06
N GLY A 57 -7.93 -13.44 5.01
CA GLY A 57 -8.60 -12.90 6.20
C GLY A 57 -9.07 -13.98 7.18
N ALA A 58 -9.49 -15.15 6.68
CA ALA A 58 -9.79 -16.30 7.55
C ALA A 58 -8.57 -16.73 8.37
N SER A 59 -7.36 -16.65 7.80
CA SER A 59 -6.11 -16.88 8.55
C SER A 59 -5.79 -15.80 9.60
N GLU A 60 -6.45 -14.64 9.53
CA GLU A 60 -6.37 -13.53 10.50
C GLU A 60 -7.53 -13.57 11.52
N GLY A 61 -8.27 -14.69 11.60
CA GLY A 61 -9.41 -14.84 12.49
C GLY A 61 -10.67 -14.10 12.03
N LYS A 62 -10.78 -13.78 10.73
CA LYS A 62 -11.98 -13.20 10.12
C LYS A 62 -12.67 -14.18 9.19
N ALA A 63 -13.81 -14.72 9.60
CA ALA A 63 -14.53 -15.68 8.79
C ALA A 63 -14.96 -15.06 7.44
N VAL A 64 -15.10 -15.90 6.42
CA VAL A 64 -15.55 -15.44 5.10
C VAL A 64 -16.96 -14.83 5.24
N GLY A 65 -17.12 -13.61 4.74
CA GLY A 65 -18.35 -12.83 4.88
C GLY A 65 -18.32 -11.82 6.03
N GLU A 66 -17.35 -11.91 6.96
CA GLU A 66 -17.19 -10.90 7.99
C GLU A 66 -16.64 -9.58 7.46
N TRP A 67 -17.03 -8.50 8.11
CA TRP A 67 -16.55 -7.18 7.79
C TRP A 67 -15.13 -6.95 8.29
N PHE A 68 -14.27 -6.38 7.41
CA PHE A 68 -12.89 -6.04 7.76
C PHE A 68 -12.80 -4.59 8.19
N GLY A 69 -12.07 -4.33 9.28
CA GLY A 69 -11.59 -2.98 9.58
C GLY A 69 -10.39 -2.59 8.70
N PRO A 70 -10.00 -1.30 8.69
CA PRO A 70 -8.84 -0.82 7.91
C PRO A 70 -7.54 -1.56 8.22
N ASN A 71 -7.25 -1.83 9.49
CA ASN A 71 -6.05 -2.60 9.86
C ASN A 71 -6.09 -4.02 9.29
N THR A 72 -7.20 -4.75 9.47
CA THR A 72 -7.36 -6.13 8.98
C THR A 72 -7.09 -6.24 7.49
N VAL A 73 -7.70 -5.38 6.66
CA VAL A 73 -7.48 -5.43 5.21
C VAL A 73 -6.02 -5.09 4.86
N ALA A 74 -5.37 -4.16 5.57
CA ALA A 74 -3.96 -3.84 5.37
C ALA A 74 -3.04 -5.03 5.70
N GLN A 75 -3.32 -5.76 6.78
CA GLN A 75 -2.56 -6.97 7.16
C GLN A 75 -2.72 -8.09 6.13
N VAL A 76 -3.94 -8.27 5.61
CA VAL A 76 -4.22 -9.24 4.54
C VAL A 76 -3.46 -8.88 3.26
N LEU A 77 -3.53 -7.63 2.82
CA LEU A 77 -2.81 -7.17 1.63
C LEU A 77 -1.30 -7.29 1.79
N ARG A 78 -0.77 -7.03 3.00
CA ARG A 78 0.64 -7.25 3.32
C ARG A 78 1.08 -8.70 3.11
N LYS A 79 0.23 -9.67 3.49
CA LYS A 79 0.51 -11.09 3.26
C LYS A 79 0.44 -11.43 1.76
N LEU A 80 -0.58 -10.95 1.06
CA LEU A 80 -0.79 -11.22 -0.36
C LEU A 80 0.33 -10.63 -1.24
N ALA A 81 0.81 -9.43 -0.90
CA ALA A 81 1.88 -8.76 -1.63
C ALA A 81 3.20 -9.56 -1.69
N LYS A 82 3.42 -10.49 -0.76
CA LYS A 82 4.60 -11.37 -0.79
C LYS A 82 4.60 -12.35 -1.96
N TYR A 83 3.43 -12.64 -2.54
CA TYR A 83 3.26 -13.57 -3.65
C TYR A 83 3.18 -12.85 -5.01
N ASP A 84 3.29 -11.51 -5.03
CA ASP A 84 3.39 -10.73 -6.26
C ASP A 84 4.86 -10.49 -6.62
N ASP A 85 5.45 -11.48 -7.30
CA ASP A 85 6.84 -11.42 -7.75
C ASP A 85 7.06 -10.40 -8.88
N TRP A 86 6.01 -10.03 -9.62
CA TRP A 86 6.14 -9.09 -10.72
C TRP A 86 6.36 -7.67 -10.21
N SER A 87 5.55 -7.23 -9.25
CA SER A 87 5.70 -5.89 -8.68
C SER A 87 6.77 -5.82 -7.61
N SER A 88 7.03 -6.94 -6.91
CA SER A 88 8.07 -7.06 -5.87
C SER A 88 8.01 -5.92 -4.84
N ILE A 89 6.80 -5.54 -4.43
CA ILE A 89 6.58 -4.42 -3.49
C ILE A 89 6.83 -4.84 -2.04
N VAL A 90 7.35 -3.90 -1.25
CA VAL A 90 7.33 -3.98 0.21
C VAL A 90 6.04 -3.34 0.69
N PHE A 91 5.17 -4.13 1.32
CA PHE A 91 3.96 -3.63 1.95
C PHE A 91 4.21 -3.51 3.46
N HIS A 92 4.22 -2.28 3.99
CA HIS A 92 4.45 -2.03 5.42
C HIS A 92 3.22 -1.43 6.08
N VAL A 93 2.82 -2.00 7.21
CA VAL A 93 1.75 -1.48 8.06
C VAL A 93 2.39 -0.97 9.35
N ALA A 94 2.37 0.35 9.53
CA ALA A 94 2.85 0.98 10.76
C ALA A 94 1.76 0.84 11.84
N LEU A 95 2.13 0.29 12.99
CA LEU A 95 1.25 0.11 14.13
C LEU A 95 1.53 1.18 15.19
N ASP A 96 0.61 1.33 16.15
CA ASP A 96 0.77 2.23 17.30
C ASP A 96 1.07 3.69 16.92
N ASN A 97 0.51 4.12 15.78
CA ASN A 97 0.67 5.46 15.22
C ASN A 97 2.16 5.88 15.03
N THR A 98 3.08 4.92 14.95
CA THR A 98 4.52 5.16 14.93
C THR A 98 5.18 4.52 13.71
N LEU A 99 5.90 5.32 12.93
CA LEU A 99 6.69 4.85 11.78
C LEU A 99 8.17 4.73 12.16
N VAL A 100 8.69 3.51 12.23
CA VAL A 100 10.11 3.26 12.49
C VAL A 100 10.90 3.30 11.18
N VAL A 101 11.46 4.47 10.84
CA VAL A 101 12.15 4.72 9.56
C VAL A 101 13.27 3.69 9.28
N ASN A 102 14.06 3.33 10.29
CA ASN A 102 15.16 2.36 10.13
C ASN A 102 14.65 0.95 9.77
N GLN A 103 13.48 0.57 10.28
CA GLN A 103 12.85 -0.71 9.93
C GLN A 103 12.40 -0.70 8.47
N VAL A 104 11.76 0.38 8.02
CA VAL A 104 11.33 0.53 6.64
C VAL A 104 12.51 0.51 5.68
N LYS A 105 13.59 1.25 5.99
CA LYS A 105 14.83 1.25 5.20
C LYS A 105 15.37 -0.17 5.05
N LYS A 106 15.51 -0.90 6.16
CA LYS A 106 15.98 -2.30 6.14
C LYS A 106 15.08 -3.20 5.29
N LEU A 107 13.75 -3.07 5.40
CA LEU A 107 12.80 -3.86 4.61
C LEU A 107 12.95 -3.60 3.11
N CYS A 108 13.13 -2.34 2.70
CA CYS A 108 13.21 -1.96 1.29
C CYS A 108 14.58 -2.22 0.67
N THR A 109 15.63 -2.38 1.46
CA THR A 109 16.99 -2.70 0.98
C THR A 109 17.38 -4.18 1.10
N THR A 110 16.50 -5.03 1.65
CA THR A 110 16.81 -6.46 1.84
C THR A 110 16.76 -7.19 0.49
N ASN A 111 17.96 -7.46 -0.05
CA ASN A 111 18.23 -8.04 -1.36
C ASN A 111 17.55 -9.41 -1.58
N LYS A 112 16.53 -9.48 -2.43
CA LYS A 112 16.05 -10.75 -3.05
C LYS A 112 16.80 -11.09 -4.35
N ARG A 113 17.57 -10.16 -4.91
CA ARG A 113 18.35 -10.36 -6.13
C ARG A 113 19.81 -10.07 -5.81
N ALA A 114 20.68 -11.04 -6.03
CA ALA A 114 22.11 -10.96 -5.77
C ALA A 114 22.84 -10.04 -6.76
N SER A 115 22.39 -8.80 -6.91
CA SER A 115 23.14 -7.74 -7.59
C SER A 115 24.00 -7.01 -6.57
N SER A 116 25.22 -6.69 -6.97
CA SER A 116 26.27 -6.04 -6.18
C SER A 116 25.89 -4.67 -5.58
N ASN A 117 24.75 -4.09 -5.96
CA ASN A 117 24.21 -2.86 -5.41
C ASN A 117 22.82 -3.09 -4.78
N PRO A 118 22.58 -2.66 -3.52
CA PRO A 118 21.27 -2.74 -2.90
C PRO A 118 20.32 -1.72 -3.57
N GLN A 119 19.31 -2.22 -4.29
CA GLN A 119 18.29 -1.36 -4.90
C GLN A 119 17.07 -1.24 -3.97
N TRP A 120 16.53 -0.03 -3.85
CA TRP A 120 15.32 0.23 -3.07
C TRP A 120 14.10 -0.45 -3.72
N GLN A 121 13.45 -1.33 -2.97
CA GLN A 121 12.17 -1.92 -3.39
C GLN A 121 11.03 -0.92 -3.21
N PRO A 122 10.08 -0.83 -4.16
CA PRO A 122 8.92 0.05 -4.03
C PRO A 122 8.13 -0.24 -2.75
N LEU A 123 7.77 0.82 -2.03
CA LEU A 123 7.11 0.74 -0.72
C LEU A 123 5.65 1.16 -0.81
N VAL A 124 4.76 0.30 -0.31
CA VAL A 124 3.37 0.66 0.03
C VAL A 124 3.28 0.80 1.54
N LEU A 125 3.14 2.04 2.02
CA LEU A 125 3.04 2.36 3.45
C LEU A 125 1.58 2.58 3.84
N VAL A 126 1.11 1.84 4.84
CA VAL A 126 -0.22 2.00 5.42
C VAL A 126 -0.10 2.31 6.91
N ILE A 127 -0.82 3.34 7.36
CA ILE A 127 -0.88 3.76 8.77
C ILE A 127 -2.35 3.73 9.20
N PRO A 128 -2.83 2.63 9.80
CA PRO A 128 -4.18 2.57 10.35
C PRO A 128 -4.29 3.51 11.55
N LEU A 129 -5.26 4.42 11.54
CA LEU A 129 -5.46 5.42 12.59
C LEU A 129 -6.87 5.36 13.15
N ARG A 130 -7.00 5.71 14.44
CA ARG A 130 -8.28 6.03 15.09
C ARG A 130 -8.24 7.50 15.53
N LEU A 131 -8.98 8.35 14.82
CA LEU A 131 -8.91 9.81 14.98
C LEU A 131 -9.96 10.38 15.93
N GLY A 132 -10.69 9.52 16.64
CA GLY A 132 -11.69 9.88 17.64
C GLY A 132 -12.48 8.67 18.11
N ILE A 133 -13.45 8.90 19.00
CA ILE A 133 -14.26 7.83 19.59
C ILE A 133 -15.44 7.49 18.69
N GLN A 134 -16.24 8.50 18.35
CA GLN A 134 -17.40 8.42 17.44
C GLN A 134 -17.11 9.19 16.15
N ASP A 135 -16.77 10.47 16.28
CA ASP A 135 -16.40 11.34 15.17
C ASP A 135 -14.90 11.63 15.11
N ILE A 136 -14.42 12.09 13.95
CA ILE A 136 -13.05 12.57 13.78
C ILE A 136 -12.88 13.84 14.61
N ASN A 137 -11.86 13.89 15.48
CA ASN A 137 -11.54 15.11 16.21
C ASN A 137 -11.06 16.20 15.22
N PRO A 138 -11.68 17.41 15.23
CA PRO A 138 -11.32 18.50 14.32
C PRO A 138 -9.84 18.87 14.29
N VAL A 139 -9.09 18.63 15.38
CA VAL A 139 -7.64 18.86 15.45
C VAL A 139 -6.86 18.14 14.34
N TYR A 140 -7.36 16.97 13.90
CA TYR A 140 -6.70 16.16 12.88
C TYR A 140 -7.05 16.55 11.45
N ILE A 141 -8.11 17.34 11.23
CA ILE A 141 -8.61 17.65 9.87
C ILE A 141 -7.53 18.29 9.01
N ASN A 142 -6.78 19.23 9.56
CA ASN A 142 -5.68 19.87 8.82
C ASN A 142 -4.54 18.90 8.51
N GLY A 143 -4.24 17.96 9.40
CA GLY A 143 -3.28 16.89 9.15
C GLY A 143 -3.72 15.98 8.01
N ILE A 144 -4.99 15.54 8.03
CA ILE A 144 -5.57 14.70 6.98
C ILE A 144 -5.51 15.40 5.62
N LYS A 145 -5.90 16.69 5.55
CA LYS A 145 -5.83 17.48 4.30
C LYS A 145 -4.41 17.53 3.75
N LYS A 146 -3.40 17.70 4.62
CA LYS A 146 -1.98 17.67 4.22
C LYS A 146 -1.57 16.33 3.65
N CYS A 147 -2.06 15.20 4.17
CA CYS A 147 -1.77 13.87 3.62
C CYS A 147 -2.20 13.72 2.16
N TYR A 148 -3.34 14.32 1.76
CA TYR A 148 -3.79 14.30 0.36
C TYR A 148 -3.00 15.24 -0.56
N ALA A 149 -2.28 16.21 0.01
CA ALA A 149 -1.43 17.14 -0.73
C ALA A 149 0.01 16.64 -0.92
N LEU A 150 0.39 15.51 -0.32
CA LEU A 150 1.74 14.98 -0.44
C LEU A 150 2.06 14.57 -1.89
N PRO A 151 3.22 14.96 -2.43
CA PRO A 151 3.70 14.43 -3.70
C PRO A 151 4.20 13.00 -3.48
N ILE A 152 3.39 12.01 -3.85
CA ILE A 152 3.78 10.59 -3.78
C ILE A 152 4.49 10.22 -5.09
N SER A 153 5.66 10.82 -5.35
CA SER A 153 6.53 10.46 -6.49
C SER A 153 8.01 10.50 -6.10
N PRO A 154 8.84 9.55 -6.59
CA PRO A 154 10.29 9.69 -6.58
C PRO A 154 10.69 10.62 -7.72
N ALA A 155 10.55 11.93 -7.52
CA ALA A 155 11.36 12.87 -8.28
C ALA A 155 12.77 12.84 -7.68
N GLU A 156 13.76 12.75 -8.55
CA GLU A 156 15.23 12.78 -8.37
C GLU A 156 15.74 13.77 -7.31
N ASP A 157 15.45 13.52 -6.04
CA ASP A 157 15.87 14.40 -4.95
C ASP A 157 16.28 13.54 -3.75
N GLU A 158 17.57 13.17 -3.73
CA GLU A 158 18.22 12.51 -2.60
C GLU A 158 18.07 13.28 -1.27
N GLY A 159 17.50 14.49 -1.29
CA GLY A 159 17.23 15.32 -0.11
C GLY A 159 15.93 15.02 0.65
N LEU A 160 14.93 14.33 0.09
CA LEU A 160 13.58 14.32 0.70
C LEU A 160 13.39 13.36 1.88
N ILE A 161 14.28 12.38 2.08
CA ILE A 161 14.23 11.52 3.29
C ILE A 161 14.70 12.30 4.54
N SER A 162 15.32 13.48 4.36
CA SER A 162 15.70 14.38 5.46
C SER A 162 14.60 15.37 5.87
N ASN A 163 13.52 15.50 5.08
CA ASN A 163 12.46 16.47 5.29
C ASN A 163 11.15 15.85 5.80
N PHE A 164 11.25 14.79 6.61
CA PHE A 164 10.16 14.55 7.55
C PHE A 164 10.22 15.68 8.59
N PRO A 165 9.20 16.55 8.70
CA PRO A 165 9.18 17.51 9.78
C PRO A 165 9.33 16.72 11.08
N PRO A 166 10.19 17.16 12.01
CA PRO A 166 10.36 16.45 13.26
C PRO A 166 8.97 16.42 13.91
N LEU A 167 8.45 15.21 14.13
CA LEU A 167 7.26 14.95 14.94
C LEU A 167 7.60 15.39 16.38
N THR A 168 7.63 16.70 16.56
CA THR A 168 7.88 17.37 17.81
C THR A 168 6.51 17.79 18.32
N LYS A 169 6.07 17.08 19.35
CA LYS A 169 5.05 17.49 20.33
C LYS A 169 3.65 17.77 19.76
N ILE A 170 2.82 16.73 19.79
CA ILE A 170 1.52 16.81 20.46
C ILE A 170 1.59 15.85 21.64
#